data_AF-A0A851I4Z4-F1
#
_entry.id   AF-A0A851I4Z4-F1
#
_cell.length_a   1.000
_cell.length_b   1.000
_cell.length_c   1.000
_cell.angle_alpha   90.00
_cell.angle_beta   90.00
_cell.angle_gamma   90.00
#
_symmetry.space_group_name_H-M   'P 1'
#
loop_
_entity.id
_entity.type
_entity.pdbx_description
1 polymer ?
#
loop_
_entity_poly.entity_id
_entity_poly.type
_entity_poly.pdbx_seq_one_letter_code
_entity_poly.pdbx_strand_id
1 'polypeptide(L)'
;MENRTLMNVMEAEEAYKKFLKSSRGIFGFNFKKKENLKSFSEIQKEENAYNSVNLGIKEIPLDKIVGSVEKYADFDKNFVPKNNVVKQRWINIYIGYTSDSMLPTVILYKIKDNYYVYDGNHRVSVAKFLNFATIEAQVEEFLPTKDTKDKVIYRENMIFEKETGLSDIFLSEPIKYKYLKEEIESYKNLLDKRKNENLDLKETAKNWYMNIFLPIKMILSENEIIKNYEGNPDDVFLFFLEHKYYLSKNHGKNVGYLYSVINFINLVKTNENKDLENICEIQTQELIEKCKKLEKIDNELINSNFKDEMQAETELENEIVSYFRNGIEKLSNRYSSYLFESKKMANNEIWTYFAKYILNYIKILNAQENNDFSNMNGENIIEENNFEKEQITKPKMKFDNIEVNTLNYILEVFLPIVEIFLKINEKDCFVVNEYEKLQNDFFCLLKLKNLLKAEGKSTKYENIMTENIEIAINTKNKKVLFGVKEFLVLEKKKEFLKNLKNPEIFQGILKKYGEIKKYETYVKFFIALDNFGEEEFLNNLEKDLKEFYLQDDNVVEYKTEKVMKIENSGIFEDDYEIGFIDFFVINLFGKLF
;
A
#
# COMPACT_ATOMS: atom_id res chain seq x y z
N MET A 1 67.03 -22.41 14.89
CA MET A 1 65.66 -22.79 15.27
C MET A 1 65.36 -22.44 16.73
N GLU A 2 66.24 -22.76 17.69
CA GLU A 2 66.03 -22.50 19.13
C GLU A 2 65.76 -21.02 19.49
N ASN A 3 66.48 -20.05 18.90
CA ASN A 3 66.26 -18.62 19.19
C ASN A 3 64.89 -18.09 18.74
N ARG A 4 64.32 -18.61 17.64
CA ARG A 4 63.00 -18.19 17.13
C ARG A 4 61.87 -18.75 18.00
N THR A 5 62.02 -19.99 18.46
CA THR A 5 61.08 -20.62 19.39
C THR A 5 61.07 -19.90 20.75
N LEU A 6 62.24 -19.51 21.26
CA LEU A 6 62.34 -18.76 22.53
C LEU A 6 61.71 -17.36 22.41
N MET A 7 61.94 -16.66 21.29
CA MET A 7 61.35 -15.33 21.02
C MET A 7 59.81 -15.39 20.97
N ASN A 8 59.24 -16.39 20.29
CA ASN A 8 57.79 -16.57 20.18
C ASN A 8 57.13 -16.85 21.55
N VAL A 9 57.81 -17.61 22.43
CA VAL A 9 57.31 -17.88 23.78
C VAL A 9 57.35 -16.62 24.64
N MET A 10 58.41 -15.81 24.58
CA MET A 10 58.50 -14.55 25.31
C MET A 10 57.42 -13.56 24.87
N GLU A 11 57.18 -13.44 23.56
CA GLU A 11 56.11 -12.60 23.01
C GLU A 11 54.73 -13.04 23.51
N ALA A 12 54.45 -14.36 23.46
CA ALA A 12 53.20 -14.93 23.92
C ALA A 12 52.98 -14.73 25.43
N GLU A 13 54.03 -14.80 26.25
CA GLU A 13 53.95 -14.47 27.68
C GLU A 13 53.63 -12.99 27.92
N GLU A 14 54.20 -12.09 27.13
CA GLU A 14 53.89 -10.66 27.21
C GLU A 14 52.45 -10.36 26.78
N ALA A 15 52.00 -11.00 25.70
CA ALA A 15 50.62 -10.94 25.23
C ALA A 15 49.62 -11.39 26.31
N TYR A 16 49.90 -12.51 26.98
CA TYR A 16 49.07 -12.97 28.09
C TYR A 16 49.04 -11.97 29.27
N LYS A 17 50.18 -11.34 29.59
CA LYS A 17 50.24 -10.27 30.61
C LYS A 17 49.40 -9.07 30.20
N LYS A 18 49.39 -8.68 28.91
CA LYS A 18 48.53 -7.62 28.37
C LYS A 18 47.06 -8.00 28.49
N PHE A 19 46.70 -9.24 28.17
CA PHE A 19 45.32 -9.73 28.27
C PHE A 19 44.78 -9.68 29.71
N LEU A 20 45.59 -10.06 30.69
CA LEU A 20 45.24 -9.95 32.11
C LEU A 20 45.07 -8.50 32.59
N LYS A 21 45.78 -7.54 31.98
CA LYS A 21 45.65 -6.12 32.32
C LYS A 21 44.39 -5.54 31.69
N SER A 22 44.11 -5.83 30.42
CA SER A 22 42.94 -5.32 29.72
C SER A 22 41.62 -5.87 30.30
N SER A 23 41.62 -7.08 30.84
CA SER A 23 40.43 -7.67 31.46
C SER A 23 40.05 -7.08 32.83
N ARG A 24 40.94 -6.30 33.47
CA ARG A 24 40.73 -5.71 34.81
C ARG A 24 40.09 -4.33 34.80
N GLY A 25 39.81 -3.74 33.64
CA GLY A 25 39.21 -2.40 33.50
C GLY A 25 40.17 -1.26 33.84
N ILE A 26 39.82 -0.03 33.41
CA ILE A 26 40.69 1.16 33.45
C ILE A 26 40.93 1.71 34.88
N PHE A 27 40.18 1.27 35.89
CA PHE A 27 40.39 1.65 37.29
C PHE A 27 40.36 0.39 38.17
N GLY A 28 41.50 0.03 38.74
CA GLY A 28 41.77 -1.21 39.48
C GLY A 28 41.03 -1.40 40.82
N PHE A 29 39.73 -1.11 40.90
CA PHE A 29 38.87 -1.41 42.04
C PHE A 29 37.80 -2.44 41.65
N ASN A 30 37.90 -3.63 42.24
CA ASN A 30 37.10 -4.80 41.90
C ASN A 30 35.95 -4.99 42.91
N PHE A 31 34.80 -4.35 42.69
CA PHE A 31 33.58 -4.53 43.49
C PHE A 31 32.44 -5.28 42.77
N LYS A 32 32.73 -5.96 41.65
CA LYS A 32 31.79 -6.89 41.02
C LYS A 32 32.30 -8.33 41.15
N LYS A 33 31.42 -9.23 41.62
CA LYS A 33 31.63 -10.68 41.67
C LYS A 33 32.33 -11.13 40.38
N LYS A 34 33.39 -11.95 40.48
CA LYS A 34 34.03 -12.58 39.30
C LYS A 34 32.98 -13.44 38.59
N GLU A 35 32.32 -12.88 37.59
CA GLU A 35 31.38 -13.59 36.74
C GLU A 35 32.15 -14.60 35.87
N ASN A 36 31.71 -15.85 35.90
CA ASN A 36 32.22 -16.92 35.05
C ASN A 36 31.61 -16.82 33.65
N LEU A 37 32.11 -17.60 32.71
CA LEU A 37 31.42 -17.82 31.43
C LEU A 37 30.01 -18.36 31.69
N LYS A 38 29.06 -18.02 30.81
CA LYS A 38 27.72 -18.64 30.84
C LYS A 38 27.85 -20.14 30.61
N SER A 39 27.18 -20.93 31.45
CA SER A 39 27.16 -22.38 31.32
C SER A 39 26.11 -22.81 30.30
N PHE A 40 26.53 -23.55 29.27
CA PHE A 40 25.58 -24.12 28.31
C PHE A 40 24.58 -25.05 29.00
N SER A 41 25.01 -25.90 29.93
CA SER A 41 24.13 -26.90 30.56
C SER A 41 22.98 -26.27 31.35
N GLU A 42 23.22 -25.10 31.95
CA GLU A 42 22.20 -24.33 32.67
C GLU A 42 21.13 -23.83 31.69
N ILE A 43 21.55 -23.17 30.61
CA ILE A 43 20.65 -22.67 29.57
C ILE A 43 19.96 -23.79 28.81
N GLN A 44 20.66 -24.89 28.52
CA GLN A 44 20.10 -26.06 27.87
C GLN A 44 18.93 -26.64 28.69
N LYS A 45 19.09 -26.72 30.01
CA LYS A 45 18.05 -27.17 30.94
C LYS A 45 16.89 -26.19 31.03
N GLU A 46 17.18 -24.89 31.15
CA GLU A 46 16.18 -23.81 31.17
C GLU A 46 15.34 -23.79 29.88
N GLU A 47 16.01 -23.91 28.74
CA GLU A 47 15.40 -23.89 27.41
C GLU A 47 14.78 -25.25 27.04
N ASN A 48 15.06 -26.31 27.79
CA ASN A 48 14.66 -27.69 27.47
C ASN A 48 15.14 -28.07 26.05
N ALA A 49 16.39 -27.73 25.73
CA ALA A 49 16.95 -27.82 24.39
C ALA A 49 17.84 -29.06 24.21
N TYR A 50 17.23 -30.24 24.07
CA TYR A 50 17.97 -31.51 23.99
C TYR A 50 18.10 -32.08 22.58
N ASN A 51 17.30 -31.60 21.63
CA ASN A 51 17.42 -31.96 20.22
C ASN A 51 18.36 -30.98 19.54
N SER A 52 19.29 -31.48 18.71
CA SER A 52 20.24 -30.66 17.98
C SER A 52 20.15 -30.83 16.47
N VAL A 53 20.58 -29.81 15.74
CA VAL A 53 20.75 -29.81 14.28
C VAL A 53 22.14 -29.29 13.93
N ASN A 54 22.83 -29.96 13.01
CA ASN A 54 24.14 -29.51 12.53
C ASN A 54 23.95 -28.41 11.48
N LEU A 55 24.54 -27.23 11.72
CA LEU A 55 24.47 -26.08 10.81
C LEU A 55 25.68 -25.97 9.88
N GLY A 56 26.63 -26.91 9.94
CA GLY A 56 27.85 -26.90 9.16
C GLY A 56 28.90 -25.91 9.67
N ILE A 57 29.83 -25.55 8.78
CA ILE A 57 30.87 -24.55 9.04
C ILE A 57 30.29 -23.15 8.78
N LYS A 58 30.44 -22.24 9.75
CA LYS A 58 29.97 -20.85 9.67
C LYS A 58 31.01 -19.88 10.24
N GLU A 59 31.08 -18.67 9.69
CA GLU A 59 31.76 -17.56 10.36
C GLU A 59 30.85 -16.97 11.44
N ILE A 60 31.31 -17.00 12.70
CA ILE A 60 30.53 -16.57 13.85
C ILE A 60 31.13 -15.30 14.45
N PRO A 61 30.34 -14.22 14.61
CA PRO A 61 30.76 -13.04 15.35
C PRO A 61 31.21 -13.40 16.77
N LEU A 62 32.42 -12.96 17.15
CA LEU A 62 33.01 -13.34 18.44
C LEU A 62 32.21 -12.80 19.65
N ASP A 63 31.47 -11.71 19.49
CA ASP A 63 30.58 -11.13 20.49
C ASP A 63 29.36 -12.02 20.81
N LYS A 64 28.88 -12.82 19.85
CA LYS A 64 27.82 -13.82 20.06
C LYS A 64 28.29 -15.09 20.79
N ILE A 65 29.60 -15.28 20.98
CA ILE A 65 30.16 -16.37 21.78
C ILE A 65 30.24 -15.93 23.26
N VAL A 66 29.26 -16.37 24.04
CA VAL A 66 28.97 -15.86 25.39
C VAL A 66 29.34 -16.83 26.51
N GLY A 67 29.65 -18.08 26.18
CA GLY A 67 29.82 -19.12 27.18
C GLY A 67 30.53 -20.36 26.67
N SER A 68 30.51 -21.41 27.49
CA SER A 68 31.09 -22.70 27.12
C SER A 68 30.29 -23.87 27.67
N VAL A 69 30.37 -25.00 26.96
CA VAL A 69 29.76 -26.27 27.35
C VAL A 69 30.52 -26.89 28.52
N GLU A 70 31.84 -26.80 28.47
CA GLU A 70 32.74 -27.27 29.51
C GLU A 70 33.71 -26.15 29.90
N LYS A 71 34.50 -26.29 30.97
CA LYS A 71 35.58 -25.32 31.29
C LYS A 71 35.12 -23.87 31.53
N TYR A 72 33.83 -23.62 31.77
CA TYR A 72 33.30 -22.29 32.10
C TYR A 72 33.88 -21.72 33.42
N ALA A 73 34.41 -22.60 34.29
CA ALA A 73 35.13 -22.22 35.51
C ALA A 73 36.61 -21.84 35.28
N ASP A 74 37.21 -22.31 34.19
CA ASP A 74 38.63 -22.10 33.85
C ASP A 74 38.91 -20.72 33.24
N PHE A 75 37.86 -20.03 32.79
CA PHE A 75 37.93 -18.72 32.16
C PHE A 75 36.99 -17.72 32.85
N ASP A 76 37.32 -16.43 32.82
CA ASP A 76 36.37 -15.38 33.20
C ASP A 76 35.35 -15.10 32.08
N LYS A 77 34.37 -14.23 32.34
CA LYS A 77 33.34 -13.85 31.35
C LYS A 77 33.88 -13.33 30.01
N ASN A 78 35.13 -12.89 29.96
CA ASN A 78 35.80 -12.39 28.75
C ASN A 78 36.72 -13.46 28.12
N PHE A 79 36.55 -14.74 28.49
CA PHE A 79 37.40 -15.86 28.08
C PHE A 79 38.86 -15.71 28.54
N VAL A 80 39.16 -15.02 29.64
CA VAL A 80 40.54 -14.90 30.15
C VAL A 80 40.88 -16.10 31.03
N PRO A 81 41.99 -16.84 30.76
CA PRO A 81 42.42 -17.97 31.59
C PRO A 81 42.62 -17.60 33.07
N LYS A 82 42.04 -18.40 33.98
CA LYS A 82 42.09 -18.17 35.44
C LYS A 82 43.19 -18.94 36.18
N ASN A 83 43.78 -19.97 35.58
CA ASN A 83 44.80 -20.80 36.21
C ASN A 83 46.02 -21.03 35.30
N ASN A 84 47.13 -21.46 35.91
CA ASN A 84 48.42 -21.61 35.22
C ASN A 84 48.41 -22.71 34.15
N VAL A 85 47.58 -23.75 34.29
CA VAL A 85 47.49 -24.84 33.31
C VAL A 85 46.86 -24.33 32.00
N VAL A 86 45.75 -23.60 32.13
CA VAL A 86 45.02 -22.98 31.01
C VAL A 86 45.86 -21.88 30.37
N LYS A 87 46.64 -21.13 31.15
CA LYS A 87 47.63 -20.15 30.65
C LYS A 87 48.65 -20.79 29.69
N GLN A 88 49.27 -21.90 30.07
CA GLN A 88 50.31 -22.53 29.23
C GLN A 88 49.74 -22.99 27.88
N ARG A 89 48.54 -23.55 27.88
CA ARG A 89 47.86 -23.91 26.64
C ARG A 89 47.45 -22.68 25.82
N TRP A 90 47.06 -21.58 26.46
CA TRP A 90 46.75 -20.31 25.79
C TRP A 90 47.98 -19.77 25.05
N ILE A 91 49.16 -19.79 25.68
CA ILE A 91 50.44 -19.37 25.08
C ILE A 91 50.72 -20.17 23.80
N ASN A 92 50.57 -21.50 23.84
CA ASN A 92 50.79 -22.35 22.67
C ASN A 92 49.82 -22.04 21.53
N ILE A 93 48.56 -21.76 21.85
CA ILE A 93 47.55 -21.38 20.84
C ILE A 93 47.83 -19.99 20.27
N TYR A 94 48.28 -19.03 21.10
CA TYR A 94 48.71 -17.71 20.63
C TYR A 94 49.85 -17.83 19.62
N ILE A 95 50.88 -18.62 19.93
CA ILE A 95 52.00 -18.89 19.01
C ILE A 95 51.48 -19.54 17.72
N GLY A 96 50.49 -20.42 17.81
CA GLY A 96 49.86 -21.05 16.65
C GLY A 96 49.05 -20.08 15.78
N TYR A 97 48.50 -19.00 16.33
CA TYR A 97 47.85 -17.95 15.54
C TYR A 97 48.86 -16.98 14.92
N THR A 98 50.00 -16.74 15.57
CA THR A 98 51.02 -15.78 15.10
C THR A 98 52.12 -16.39 14.23
N SER A 99 52.21 -17.73 14.22
CA SER A 99 53.02 -18.50 13.27
C SER A 99 52.05 -19.09 12.26
N ASP A 100 52.34 -19.07 10.94
CA ASP A 100 51.47 -19.58 9.83
C ASP A 100 51.09 -21.08 9.96
N SER A 101 50.42 -21.45 11.04
CA SER A 101 50.06 -22.79 11.44
C SER A 101 48.55 -22.91 11.34
N MET A 102 48.10 -23.95 10.64
CA MET A 102 46.68 -24.22 10.51
C MET A 102 46.14 -24.74 11.85
N LEU A 103 45.37 -23.92 12.55
CA LEU A 103 44.67 -24.33 13.76
C LEU A 103 43.35 -25.03 13.41
N PRO A 104 42.96 -26.07 14.16
CA PRO A 104 41.66 -26.71 13.96
C PRO A 104 40.51 -25.72 14.19
N THR A 105 39.45 -25.85 13.39
CA THR A 105 38.19 -25.11 13.55
C THR A 105 37.64 -25.29 14.97
N VAL A 106 36.94 -24.28 15.51
CA VAL A 106 36.27 -24.41 16.81
C VAL A 106 34.93 -25.12 16.65
N ILE A 107 34.44 -25.77 17.70
CA ILE A 107 33.10 -26.39 17.71
C ILE A 107 32.23 -25.58 18.67
N LEU A 108 31.12 -25.04 18.18
CA LEU A 108 30.20 -24.21 18.95
C LEU A 108 28.83 -24.85 19.01
N TYR A 109 28.25 -24.83 20.21
CA TYR A 109 26.83 -25.11 20.43
C TYR A 109 26.04 -23.81 20.42
N LYS A 110 24.93 -23.78 19.70
CA LYS A 110 24.04 -22.62 19.60
C LYS A 110 22.72 -22.91 20.30
N ILE A 111 22.20 -21.97 21.07
CA ILE A 111 20.80 -21.94 21.53
C ILE A 111 20.30 -20.51 21.33
N LYS A 112 19.26 -20.33 20.51
CA LYS A 112 18.80 -18.98 20.10
C LYS A 112 19.98 -18.20 19.52
N ASP A 113 20.16 -16.93 19.89
CA ASP A 113 21.23 -16.08 19.34
C ASP A 113 22.62 -16.28 19.96
N ASN A 114 22.73 -17.15 20.96
CA ASN A 114 23.94 -17.30 21.76
C ASN A 114 24.73 -18.55 21.39
N TYR A 115 26.06 -18.41 21.36
CA TYR A 115 27.00 -19.48 21.08
C TYR A 115 27.84 -19.83 22.31
N TYR A 116 28.08 -21.12 22.46
CA TYR A 116 28.79 -21.72 23.58
C TYR A 116 29.89 -22.62 23.03
N VAL A 117 31.11 -22.44 23.52
CA VAL A 117 32.25 -23.22 23.04
C VAL A 117 32.15 -24.65 23.55
N TYR A 118 32.02 -25.63 22.64
CA TYR A 118 32.15 -27.06 22.95
C TYR A 118 33.63 -27.46 22.90
N ASP A 119 34.31 -27.15 21.79
CA ASP A 119 35.76 -27.29 21.66
C ASP A 119 36.41 -26.01 21.14
N GLY A 120 37.61 -25.71 21.64
CA GLY A 120 38.39 -24.55 21.18
C GLY A 120 38.34 -23.32 22.09
N ASN A 121 38.04 -23.46 23.38
CA ASN A 121 37.99 -22.34 24.34
C ASN A 121 39.23 -21.43 24.31
N HIS A 122 40.42 -22.02 24.19
CA HIS A 122 41.68 -21.27 24.10
C HIS A 122 41.81 -20.53 22.76
N ARG A 123 41.27 -21.10 21.68
CA ARG A 123 41.28 -20.46 20.35
C ARG A 123 40.34 -19.26 20.33
N VAL A 124 39.12 -19.40 20.86
CA VAL A 124 38.19 -18.28 21.05
C VAL A 124 38.79 -17.20 21.95
N SER A 125 39.43 -17.59 23.05
CA SER A 125 40.12 -16.68 23.96
C SER A 125 41.22 -15.87 23.28
N VAL A 126 42.11 -16.52 22.51
CA VAL A 126 43.16 -15.85 21.75
C VAL A 126 42.56 -14.96 20.64
N ALA A 127 41.55 -15.44 19.91
CA ALA A 127 40.90 -14.67 18.85
C ALA A 127 40.22 -13.40 19.39
N LYS A 128 39.57 -13.48 20.56
CA LYS A 128 39.05 -12.30 21.28
C LYS A 128 40.18 -11.35 21.70
N PHE A 129 41.30 -11.85 22.21
CA PHE A 129 42.46 -11.01 22.57
C PHE A 129 43.07 -10.30 21.36
N LEU A 130 43.15 -11.00 20.22
CA LEU A 130 43.62 -10.45 18.94
C LEU A 130 42.58 -9.56 18.24
N ASN A 131 41.41 -9.33 18.85
CA ASN A 131 40.32 -8.52 18.30
C ASN A 131 39.86 -8.96 16.91
N PHE A 132 39.78 -10.26 16.65
CA PHE A 132 39.12 -10.73 15.44
C PHE A 132 37.63 -10.35 15.47
N ALA A 133 37.03 -10.11 14.31
CA ALA A 133 35.59 -9.84 14.22
C ALA A 133 34.78 -11.14 14.31
N THR A 134 35.23 -12.16 13.57
CA THR A 134 34.58 -13.47 13.45
C THR A 134 35.57 -14.60 13.71
N ILE A 135 35.05 -15.80 13.93
CA ILE A 135 35.82 -17.05 13.94
C ILE A 135 35.06 -18.11 13.16
N GLU A 136 35.78 -18.88 12.33
CA GLU A 136 35.23 -20.03 11.65
C GLU A 136 34.93 -21.14 12.68
N ALA A 137 33.70 -21.66 12.66
CA ALA A 137 33.22 -22.66 13.61
C ALA A 137 32.37 -23.73 12.93
N GLN A 138 32.52 -24.99 13.35
CA GLN A 138 31.49 -26.00 13.15
C GLN A 138 30.39 -25.78 14.19
N VAL A 139 29.14 -25.59 13.75
CA VAL A 139 28.04 -25.19 14.63
C VAL A 139 26.98 -26.30 14.75
N GLU A 140 26.62 -26.63 15.97
CA GLU A 140 25.50 -27.49 16.31
C GLU A 140 24.46 -26.70 17.12
N GLU A 141 23.25 -26.55 16.59
CA GLU A 141 22.19 -25.77 17.23
C GLU A 141 21.22 -26.67 17.99
N PHE A 142 21.07 -26.40 19.29
CA PHE A 142 20.13 -27.07 20.17
C PHE A 142 18.81 -26.30 20.23
N LEU A 143 17.72 -27.01 19.94
CA LEU A 143 16.40 -26.42 19.74
C LEU A 143 15.57 -26.48 21.03
N PRO A 144 15.05 -25.34 21.54
CA PRO A 144 14.12 -25.35 22.67
C PRO A 144 12.89 -26.20 22.36
N THR A 145 12.56 -27.18 23.22
CA THR A 145 11.45 -28.14 22.96
C THR A 145 10.21 -27.98 23.82
N LYS A 146 10.26 -27.18 24.90
CA LYS A 146 9.09 -26.99 25.77
C LYS A 146 8.04 -26.11 25.07
N ASP A 147 6.76 -26.47 25.17
CA ASP A 147 5.64 -25.72 24.58
C ASP A 147 5.22 -24.49 25.40
N THR A 148 6.19 -23.67 25.83
CA THR A 148 5.91 -22.31 26.27
C THR A 148 5.78 -21.40 25.05
N LYS A 149 4.91 -20.38 25.12
CA LYS A 149 4.62 -19.44 24.03
C LYS A 149 5.88 -19.01 23.25
N ASP A 150 6.87 -18.43 23.93
CA ASP A 150 8.11 -17.92 23.29
C ASP A 150 8.92 -19.00 22.55
N LYS A 151 8.86 -20.26 23.01
CA LYS A 151 9.58 -21.38 22.39
C LYS A 151 8.82 -21.97 21.21
N VAL A 152 7.49 -21.87 21.20
CA VAL A 152 6.68 -22.17 20.02
C VAL A 152 6.99 -21.15 18.93
N ILE A 153 6.92 -19.85 19.26
CA ILE A 153 7.23 -18.75 18.34
C ILE A 153 8.64 -18.89 17.76
N TYR A 154 9.65 -19.19 18.60
CA TYR A 154 11.02 -19.41 18.13
C TYR A 154 11.12 -20.50 17.05
N ARG A 155 10.47 -21.66 17.29
CA ARG A 155 10.49 -22.78 16.35
C ARG A 155 9.75 -22.44 15.05
N GLU A 156 8.61 -21.76 15.16
CA GLU A 156 7.84 -21.31 13.99
C GLU A 156 8.62 -20.31 13.15
N ASN A 157 9.25 -19.30 13.77
CA ASN A 157 10.10 -18.33 13.08
C ASN A 157 11.26 -19.04 12.37
N MET A 158 11.95 -19.97 13.06
CA MET A 158 13.06 -20.73 12.47
C MET A 158 12.62 -21.50 11.22
N ILE A 159 11.46 -22.16 11.26
CA ILE A 159 10.91 -22.90 10.12
C ILE A 159 10.58 -21.93 8.99
N PHE A 160 9.90 -20.83 9.31
CA PHE A 160 9.55 -19.79 8.35
C PHE A 160 10.78 -19.19 7.66
N GLU A 161 11.81 -18.79 8.41
CA GLU A 161 13.05 -18.24 7.87
C GLU A 161 13.77 -19.26 6.97
N LYS A 162 13.80 -20.54 7.38
CA LYS A 162 14.43 -21.60 6.59
C LYS A 162 13.75 -21.79 5.24
N GLU A 163 12.41 -21.77 5.22
CA GLU A 163 11.59 -22.02 4.04
C GLU A 163 11.47 -20.81 3.12
N THR A 164 11.37 -19.61 3.68
CA THR A 164 11.11 -18.36 2.93
C THR A 164 12.36 -17.50 2.73
N GLY A 165 13.39 -17.66 3.57
CA GLY A 165 14.57 -16.80 3.59
C GLY A 165 14.35 -15.43 4.24
N LEU A 166 13.16 -15.13 4.78
CA LEU A 166 12.85 -13.87 5.43
C LEU A 166 13.19 -13.94 6.93
N SER A 167 14.05 -13.03 7.40
CA SER A 167 14.52 -12.95 8.80
C SER A 167 14.16 -11.64 9.51
N ASP A 168 13.66 -10.64 8.79
CA ASP A 168 13.37 -9.30 9.30
C ASP A 168 11.91 -9.10 9.75
N ILE A 169 11.16 -10.19 9.97
CA ILE A 169 9.76 -10.16 10.43
C ILE A 169 9.65 -10.86 11.78
N PHE A 170 9.19 -10.13 12.79
CA PHE A 170 9.10 -10.62 14.16
C PHE A 170 7.63 -10.71 14.59
N LEU A 171 7.10 -11.89 14.87
CA LEU A 171 5.70 -12.05 15.30
C LEU A 171 5.64 -12.49 16.76
N SER A 172 4.65 -12.00 17.52
CA SER A 172 4.59 -12.20 18.98
C SER A 172 3.60 -13.27 19.45
N GLU A 173 2.82 -13.86 18.55
CA GLU A 173 1.91 -14.97 18.88
C GLU A 173 2.25 -16.25 18.09
N PRO A 174 1.99 -17.43 18.67
CA PRO A 174 2.04 -18.70 17.95
C PRO A 174 1.11 -18.70 16.72
N ILE A 175 1.35 -19.61 15.78
CA ILE A 175 0.59 -19.84 14.54
C ILE A 175 0.73 -18.70 13.51
N LYS A 176 1.06 -17.47 13.93
CA LYS A 176 1.16 -16.30 13.05
C LYS A 176 2.13 -16.47 11.87
N TYR A 177 3.29 -17.09 12.09
CA TYR A 177 4.24 -17.39 11.00
C TYR A 177 3.69 -18.38 9.97
N LYS A 178 2.81 -19.29 10.40
CA LYS A 178 2.13 -20.23 9.50
C LYS A 178 1.16 -19.47 8.59
N TYR A 179 0.34 -18.56 9.13
CA TYR A 179 -0.57 -17.74 8.32
C TYR A 179 0.17 -16.83 7.35
N LEU A 180 1.29 -16.25 7.79
CA LEU A 180 2.14 -15.44 6.91
C LEU A 180 2.70 -16.26 5.74
N LYS A 181 3.13 -17.50 6.00
CA LYS A 181 3.59 -18.43 4.96
C LYS A 181 2.45 -18.78 3.99
N GLU A 182 1.25 -19.07 4.50
CA GLU A 182 0.07 -19.36 3.67
C GLU A 182 -0.28 -18.19 2.73
N GLU A 183 -0.14 -16.94 3.18
CA GLU A 183 -0.32 -15.76 2.33
C GLU A 183 0.74 -15.67 1.21
N ILE A 184 2.01 -15.97 1.52
CA ILE A 184 3.11 -16.01 0.53
C ILE A 184 2.90 -17.14 -0.48
N GLU A 185 2.44 -18.32 -0.03
CA GLU A 185 2.11 -19.45 -0.91
C GLU A 185 0.91 -19.14 -1.81
N SER A 186 -0.11 -18.45 -1.29
CA SER A 186 -1.22 -17.93 -2.06
C SER A 186 -0.74 -16.97 -3.16
N TYR A 187 0.14 -16.03 -2.82
CA TYR A 187 0.77 -15.12 -3.77
C TYR A 187 1.61 -15.88 -4.82
N LYS A 188 2.38 -16.90 -4.42
CA LYS A 188 3.13 -17.77 -5.34
C LYS A 188 2.24 -18.46 -6.35
N ASN A 189 1.16 -19.10 -5.90
CA ASN A 189 0.23 -19.81 -6.76
C ASN A 189 -0.37 -18.90 -7.84
N LEU A 190 -0.54 -17.61 -7.53
CA LEU A 190 -1.02 -16.61 -8.48
C LEU A 190 0.05 -16.22 -9.50
N LEU A 191 1.31 -16.11 -9.10
CA LEU A 191 2.42 -15.86 -10.02
C LEU A 191 2.72 -17.06 -10.94
N ASP A 192 2.73 -18.28 -10.41
CA ASP A 192 3.08 -19.50 -11.15
C ASP A 192 2.06 -19.79 -12.27
N LYS A 193 0.75 -19.61 -12.00
CA LYS A 193 -0.30 -19.70 -13.02
C LYS A 193 -0.09 -18.76 -14.21
N ARG A 194 0.64 -17.66 -14.02
CA ARG A 194 0.83 -16.60 -15.03
C ARG A 194 2.11 -16.72 -15.84
N LYS A 195 3.19 -17.24 -15.25
CA LYS A 195 4.50 -17.32 -15.93
C LYS A 195 4.77 -18.69 -16.54
N ASN A 196 3.97 -19.71 -16.21
CA ASN A 196 4.28 -21.09 -16.54
C ASN A 196 5.69 -21.50 -16.03
N GLU A 197 6.12 -20.84 -14.96
CA GLU A 197 7.39 -21.04 -14.27
C GLU A 197 7.08 -21.55 -12.87
N ASN A 198 7.89 -22.49 -12.36
CA ASN A 198 7.81 -22.94 -10.98
C ASN A 198 8.79 -22.11 -10.15
N LEU A 199 8.34 -20.96 -9.65
CA LEU A 199 9.21 -20.07 -8.88
C LEU A 199 9.58 -20.70 -7.53
N ASP A 200 10.82 -20.55 -7.10
CA ASP A 200 11.24 -21.00 -5.76
C ASP A 200 10.51 -20.18 -4.68
N LEU A 201 10.13 -20.82 -3.56
CA LEU A 201 9.39 -20.16 -2.48
C LEU A 201 10.16 -18.99 -1.89
N LYS A 202 11.50 -19.08 -1.82
CA LYS A 202 12.35 -18.00 -1.29
C LYS A 202 12.36 -16.77 -2.18
N GLU A 203 12.42 -16.96 -3.49
CA GLU A 203 12.40 -15.85 -4.43
C GLU A 203 11.02 -15.16 -4.41
N THR A 204 9.93 -15.95 -4.35
CA THR A 204 8.59 -15.40 -4.20
C THR A 204 8.40 -14.68 -2.88
N ALA A 205 8.88 -15.23 -1.76
CA ALA A 205 8.81 -14.59 -0.46
C ALA A 205 9.55 -13.24 -0.45
N LYS A 206 10.74 -13.19 -1.06
CA LYS A 206 11.50 -11.94 -1.24
C LYS A 206 10.74 -10.92 -2.09
N ASN A 207 10.12 -11.36 -3.19
CA ASN A 207 9.31 -10.49 -4.03
C ASN A 207 8.09 -9.94 -3.27
N TRP A 208 7.36 -10.81 -2.58
CA TRP A 208 6.22 -10.46 -1.73
C TRP A 208 6.63 -9.46 -0.62
N TYR A 209 7.77 -9.69 0.02
CA TYR A 209 8.29 -8.81 1.05
C TYR A 209 8.53 -7.38 0.52
N MET A 210 9.18 -7.27 -0.64
CA MET A 210 9.51 -5.98 -1.24
C MET A 210 8.31 -5.24 -1.82
N ASN A 211 7.33 -5.98 -2.38
CA ASN A 211 6.24 -5.40 -3.16
C ASN A 211 4.90 -5.30 -2.40
N ILE A 212 4.74 -6.04 -1.29
CA ILE A 212 3.51 -6.07 -0.49
C ILE A 212 3.81 -5.69 0.96
N PHE A 213 4.69 -6.42 1.65
CA PHE A 213 4.94 -6.19 3.08
C PHE A 213 5.51 -4.80 3.37
N LEU A 214 6.62 -4.42 2.72
CA LEU A 214 7.26 -3.11 2.96
C LEU A 214 6.37 -1.92 2.57
N PRO A 215 5.70 -1.90 1.40
CA PRO A 215 4.76 -0.84 1.05
C PRO A 215 3.63 -0.66 2.07
N ILE A 216 3.01 -1.75 2.50
CA ILE A 216 1.89 -1.70 3.47
C ILE A 216 2.40 -1.26 4.85
N LYS A 217 3.54 -1.79 5.30
CA LYS A 217 4.17 -1.37 6.56
C LYS A 217 4.48 0.13 6.56
N MET A 218 4.90 0.68 5.41
CA MET A 218 5.12 2.11 5.24
C MET A 218 3.81 2.89 5.34
N ILE A 219 2.76 2.51 4.61
CA ILE A 219 1.45 3.17 4.64
C ILE A 219 0.88 3.18 6.07
N LEU A 220 0.98 2.06 6.79
CA LEU A 220 0.57 1.94 8.20
C LEU A 220 1.42 2.79 9.15
N SER A 221 2.72 2.97 8.86
CA SER A 221 3.61 3.79 9.69
C SER A 221 3.34 5.28 9.53
N GLU A 222 3.20 5.75 8.29
CA GLU A 222 2.91 7.17 7.98
C GLU A 222 1.53 7.60 8.49
N ASN A 223 0.59 6.67 8.59
CA ASN A 223 -0.73 6.90 9.20
C ASN A 223 -0.75 6.69 10.73
N GLU A 224 0.43 6.62 11.36
CA GLU A 224 0.64 6.46 12.82
C GLU A 224 0.03 5.17 13.44
N ILE A 225 -0.49 4.23 12.63
CA ILE A 225 -1.08 2.99 13.13
C ILE A 225 -0.07 2.13 13.87
N ILE A 226 1.13 1.97 13.29
CA ILE A 226 2.20 1.19 13.93
C ILE A 226 2.76 1.91 15.15
N LYS A 227 2.87 3.24 15.09
CA LYS A 227 3.44 4.07 16.16
C LYS A 227 2.56 4.08 17.41
N ASN A 228 1.24 4.02 17.23
CA ASN A 228 0.26 4.02 18.32
C ASN A 228 -0.03 2.62 18.88
N TYR A 229 0.54 1.56 18.28
CA TYR A 229 0.36 0.19 18.76
C TYR A 229 1.35 -0.14 19.89
N GLU A 230 0.83 -0.54 21.06
CA GLU A 230 1.67 -0.85 22.25
C GLU A 230 2.41 -2.20 22.13
N GLY A 231 2.01 -3.07 21.20
CA GLY A 231 2.60 -4.39 20.99
C GLY A 231 3.76 -4.39 19.98
N ASN A 232 4.07 -5.57 19.43
CA ASN A 232 5.09 -5.66 18.39
C ASN A 232 4.57 -5.07 17.06
N PRO A 233 5.25 -4.05 16.48
CA PRO A 233 4.88 -3.41 15.21
C PRO A 233 4.50 -4.35 14.06
N ASP A 234 5.20 -5.48 13.93
CA ASP A 234 5.00 -6.43 12.82
C ASP A 234 3.70 -7.24 12.98
N ASP A 235 3.13 -7.32 14.18
CA ASP A 235 1.83 -7.97 14.38
C ASP A 235 0.68 -7.19 13.74
N VAL A 236 0.82 -5.87 13.59
CA VAL A 236 -0.19 -5.01 12.95
C VAL A 236 -0.42 -5.46 11.50
N PHE A 237 0.63 -5.93 10.83
CA PHE A 237 0.51 -6.46 9.47
C PHE A 237 -0.41 -7.69 9.41
N LEU A 238 -0.42 -8.53 10.45
CA LEU A 238 -1.35 -9.66 10.49
C LEU A 238 -2.78 -9.26 10.79
N PHE A 239 -3.00 -8.27 11.66
CA PHE A 239 -4.35 -7.72 11.85
C PHE A 239 -4.90 -7.14 10.55
N PHE A 240 -4.06 -6.50 9.75
CA PHE A 240 -4.39 -6.09 8.40
C PHE A 240 -4.75 -7.29 7.49
N LEU A 241 -3.96 -8.37 7.48
CA LEU A 241 -4.27 -9.54 6.66
C LEU A 241 -5.59 -10.22 7.08
N GLU A 242 -5.84 -10.31 8.38
CA GLU A 242 -7.11 -10.79 8.92
C GLU A 242 -8.28 -9.90 8.47
N HIS A 243 -8.11 -8.58 8.55
CA HIS A 243 -9.08 -7.60 8.06
C HIS A 243 -9.39 -7.79 6.56
N LYS A 244 -8.34 -7.91 5.73
CA LYS A 244 -8.47 -8.22 4.29
C LYS A 244 -9.26 -9.50 4.05
N TYR A 245 -9.04 -10.54 4.84
CA TYR A 245 -9.78 -11.80 4.75
C TYR A 245 -11.27 -11.59 5.06
N TYR A 246 -11.60 -10.88 6.14
CA TYR A 246 -12.99 -10.59 6.50
C TYR A 246 -13.69 -9.73 5.44
N LEU A 247 -13.05 -8.68 4.94
CA LEU A 247 -13.58 -7.86 3.84
C LEU A 247 -13.85 -8.71 2.59
N SER A 248 -12.87 -9.53 2.20
CA SER A 248 -13.02 -10.40 1.01
C SER A 248 -14.17 -11.39 1.16
N LYS A 249 -14.36 -11.94 2.37
CA LYS A 249 -15.46 -12.85 2.67
C LYS A 249 -16.81 -12.14 2.62
N ASN A 250 -16.91 -10.95 3.20
CA ASN A 250 -18.15 -10.16 3.20
C ASN A 250 -18.54 -9.72 1.79
N HIS A 251 -17.57 -9.37 0.95
CA HIS A 251 -17.80 -8.94 -0.43
C HIS A 251 -17.96 -10.11 -1.41
N GLY A 252 -17.73 -11.35 -0.96
CA GLY A 252 -17.77 -12.55 -1.80
C GLY A 252 -16.67 -12.63 -2.87
N LYS A 253 -15.69 -11.72 -2.84
CA LYS A 253 -14.56 -11.63 -3.78
C LYS A 253 -13.32 -11.07 -3.09
N ASN A 254 -12.14 -11.36 -3.62
CA ASN A 254 -10.90 -10.75 -3.12
C ASN A 254 -10.97 -9.23 -3.34
N VAL A 255 -10.77 -8.45 -2.27
CA VAL A 255 -10.82 -6.98 -2.32
C VAL A 255 -9.46 -6.32 -2.59
N GLY A 256 -8.37 -7.10 -2.61
CA GLY A 256 -7.02 -6.56 -2.79
C GLY A 256 -6.38 -6.02 -1.51
N TYR A 257 -5.10 -5.71 -1.56
CA TYR A 257 -4.30 -5.15 -0.48
C TYR A 257 -4.51 -3.65 -0.29
N LEU A 258 -4.58 -2.85 -1.36
CA LEU A 258 -4.69 -1.40 -1.33
C LEU A 258 -5.98 -0.95 -0.65
N TYR A 259 -7.12 -1.42 -1.16
CA TYR A 259 -8.42 -1.14 -0.56
C TYR A 259 -8.45 -1.61 0.90
N SER A 260 -7.93 -2.81 1.18
CA SER A 260 -7.92 -3.36 2.54
C SER A 260 -7.06 -2.56 3.52
N VAL A 261 -5.90 -2.04 3.11
CA VAL A 261 -5.03 -1.27 4.01
C VAL A 261 -5.62 0.10 4.30
N ILE A 262 -6.22 0.75 3.29
CA ILE A 262 -6.92 2.03 3.47
C ILE A 262 -8.13 1.83 4.39
N ASN A 263 -8.92 0.78 4.14
CA ASN A 263 -10.08 0.44 4.96
C ASN A 263 -9.68 0.11 6.41
N PHE A 264 -8.60 -0.66 6.61
CA PHE A 264 -8.07 -0.96 7.93
C PHE A 264 -7.63 0.30 8.69
N ILE A 265 -6.92 1.21 8.03
CA ILE A 265 -6.52 2.50 8.63
C ILE A 265 -7.74 3.31 9.02
N ASN A 266 -8.73 3.40 8.12
CA ASN A 266 -9.98 4.11 8.39
C ASN A 266 -10.80 3.48 9.51
N LEU A 267 -10.76 2.16 9.68
CA LEU A 267 -11.35 1.45 10.82
C LEU A 267 -10.69 1.88 12.13
N VAL A 268 -9.36 1.82 12.21
CA VAL A 268 -8.62 2.23 13.41
C VAL A 268 -8.89 3.70 13.73
N LYS A 269 -8.75 4.59 12.75
CA LYS A 269 -9.00 6.03 12.91
C LYS A 269 -10.45 6.33 13.32
N THR A 270 -11.44 5.62 12.79
CA THR A 270 -12.85 5.80 13.15
C THR A 270 -13.13 5.37 14.59
N ASN A 271 -12.47 4.30 15.06
CA ASN A 271 -12.56 3.86 16.45
C ASN A 271 -11.91 4.86 17.42
N GLU A 272 -10.83 5.53 17.02
CA GLU A 272 -10.20 6.60 17.79
C GLU A 272 -11.04 7.89 17.79
N ASN A 273 -11.49 8.31 16.60
CA ASN A 273 -12.33 9.48 16.39
C ASN A 273 -13.17 9.32 15.11
N LYS A 274 -14.50 9.26 15.30
CA LYS A 274 -15.51 9.08 14.25
C LYS A 274 -15.70 10.29 13.33
N ASP A 275 -15.00 11.40 13.57
CA ASP A 275 -15.00 12.56 12.66
C ASP A 275 -14.73 12.11 11.20
N LEU A 276 -15.52 12.63 10.25
CA LEU A 276 -15.48 12.23 8.84
C LEU A 276 -14.18 12.64 8.15
N GLU A 277 -13.46 13.61 8.68
CA GLU A 277 -12.17 14.08 8.15
C GLU A 277 -10.98 13.36 8.80
N ASN A 278 -11.19 12.60 9.88
CA ASN A 278 -10.16 11.72 10.44
C ASN A 278 -10.02 10.43 9.61
N ILE A 279 -9.34 10.53 8.47
CA ILE A 279 -9.22 9.48 7.44
C ILE A 279 -7.76 9.11 7.15
N CYS A 280 -7.56 8.04 6.39
CA CYS A 280 -6.27 7.64 5.85
C CYS A 280 -5.67 8.77 5.00
N GLU A 281 -4.41 9.11 5.27
CA GLU A 281 -3.68 10.17 4.58
C GLU A 281 -2.68 9.57 3.59
N ILE A 282 -2.81 9.98 2.33
CA ILE A 282 -1.90 9.63 1.23
C ILE A 282 -1.54 10.93 0.52
N GLN A 283 -0.56 11.65 1.06
CA GLN A 283 -0.22 13.00 0.57
C GLN A 283 1.21 13.10 0.03
N THR A 284 2.06 12.13 0.36
CA THR A 284 3.46 12.13 -0.08
C THR A 284 3.58 11.38 -1.40
N GLN A 285 4.44 11.88 -2.29
CA GLN A 285 4.73 11.23 -3.56
C GLN A 285 5.19 9.78 -3.38
N GLU A 286 5.92 9.49 -2.29
CA GLU A 286 6.38 8.14 -2.00
C GLU A 286 5.21 7.20 -1.68
N LEU A 287 4.23 7.62 -0.87
CA LEU A 287 3.04 6.83 -0.57
C LEU A 287 2.18 6.60 -1.82
N ILE A 288 2.00 7.63 -2.65
CA ILE A 288 1.27 7.52 -3.93
C ILE A 288 1.92 6.43 -4.81
N GLU A 289 3.26 6.40 -4.90
CA GLU A 289 3.97 5.36 -5.64
C GLU A 289 3.81 3.96 -5.05
N LYS A 290 3.71 3.83 -3.72
CA LYS A 290 3.41 2.55 -3.07
C LYS A 290 1.99 2.10 -3.37
N CYS A 291 1.01 2.99 -3.26
CA CYS A 291 -0.39 2.70 -3.56
C CYS A 291 -0.57 2.23 -5.01
N LYS A 292 0.02 2.94 -5.99
CA LYS A 292 -0.01 2.51 -7.41
C LYS A 292 0.60 1.14 -7.65
N LYS A 293 1.65 0.78 -6.90
CA LYS A 293 2.24 -0.58 -6.98
C LYS A 293 1.31 -1.64 -6.41
N LEU A 294 0.66 -1.37 -5.27
CA LEU A 294 -0.32 -2.26 -4.67
C LEU A 294 -1.55 -2.40 -5.55
N GLU A 295 -2.06 -1.31 -6.11
CA GLU A 295 -3.18 -1.28 -7.05
C GLU A 295 -2.92 -2.19 -8.25
N LYS A 296 -1.74 -2.09 -8.85
CA LYS A 296 -1.34 -2.97 -9.96
C LYS A 296 -1.35 -4.43 -9.54
N ILE A 297 -0.80 -4.74 -8.36
CA ILE A 297 -0.80 -6.10 -7.82
C ILE A 297 -2.25 -6.58 -7.62
N ASP A 298 -3.11 -5.76 -7.02
CA ASP A 298 -4.51 -6.08 -6.76
C ASP A 298 -5.29 -6.34 -8.03
N ASN A 299 -5.13 -5.50 -9.05
CA ASN A 299 -5.76 -5.69 -10.35
C ASN A 299 -5.35 -7.03 -10.96
N GLU A 300 -4.07 -7.39 -10.86
CA GLU A 300 -3.62 -8.70 -11.29
C GLU A 300 -4.20 -9.84 -10.41
N LEU A 301 -4.30 -9.66 -9.09
CA LEU A 301 -4.80 -10.68 -8.14
C LEU A 301 -6.29 -10.95 -8.28
N ILE A 302 -7.08 -9.90 -8.50
CA ILE A 302 -8.54 -9.96 -8.57
C ILE A 302 -8.97 -10.46 -9.95
N ASN A 303 -8.25 -10.09 -11.00
CA ASN A 303 -8.62 -10.40 -12.37
C ASN A 303 -7.61 -11.36 -13.04
N SER A 304 -8.05 -12.61 -13.23
CA SER A 304 -7.23 -13.64 -13.89
C SER A 304 -6.89 -13.33 -15.36
N ASN A 305 -7.70 -12.49 -16.02
CA ASN A 305 -7.54 -12.10 -17.43
C ASN A 305 -6.91 -10.70 -17.58
N PHE A 306 -6.47 -10.07 -16.49
CA PHE A 306 -5.98 -8.68 -16.50
C PHE A 306 -4.95 -8.38 -17.59
N LYS A 307 -4.05 -9.32 -17.90
CA LYS A 307 -3.06 -9.14 -18.98
C LYS A 307 -3.67 -9.13 -20.38
N ASP A 308 -4.61 -10.05 -20.63
CA ASP A 308 -5.31 -10.14 -21.92
C ASP A 308 -6.21 -8.91 -22.10
N GLU A 309 -6.81 -8.42 -21.02
CA GLU A 309 -7.59 -7.18 -21.01
C GLU A 309 -6.71 -5.95 -21.21
N MET A 310 -5.57 -5.84 -20.53
CA MET A 310 -4.64 -4.73 -20.72
C MET A 310 -4.10 -4.71 -22.16
N GLN A 311 -3.88 -5.88 -22.77
CA GLN A 311 -3.51 -5.98 -24.17
C GLN A 311 -4.66 -5.54 -25.09
N ALA A 312 -5.89 -6.03 -24.87
CA ALA A 312 -7.06 -5.64 -25.64
C ALA A 312 -7.36 -4.13 -25.52
N GLU A 313 -7.19 -3.57 -24.32
CA GLU A 313 -7.30 -2.13 -24.06
C GLU A 313 -6.23 -1.35 -24.81
N THR A 314 -4.98 -1.82 -24.81
CA THR A 314 -3.90 -1.18 -25.60
C THR A 314 -4.20 -1.23 -27.11
N GLU A 315 -4.71 -2.36 -27.62
CA GLU A 315 -5.11 -2.51 -29.02
C GLU A 315 -6.24 -1.54 -29.39
N LEU A 316 -7.24 -1.42 -28.52
CA LEU A 316 -8.36 -0.49 -28.67
C LEU A 316 -7.90 0.98 -28.59
N GLU A 317 -7.03 1.32 -27.64
CA GLU A 317 -6.42 2.66 -27.54
C GLU A 317 -5.71 3.03 -28.84
N ASN A 318 -4.93 2.11 -29.41
CA ASN A 318 -4.22 2.32 -30.67
C ASN A 318 -5.18 2.55 -31.85
N GLU A 319 -6.29 1.81 -31.91
CA GLU A 319 -7.33 1.99 -32.93
C GLU A 319 -7.99 3.38 -32.81
N ILE A 320 -8.34 3.79 -31.59
CA ILE A 320 -8.91 5.11 -31.31
C ILE A 320 -7.92 6.23 -31.69
N VAL A 321 -6.64 6.07 -31.34
CA VAL A 321 -5.58 7.02 -31.75
C VAL A 321 -5.56 7.19 -33.26
N SER A 322 -5.66 6.09 -34.01
CA SER A 322 -5.66 6.11 -35.48
C SER A 322 -6.84 6.91 -36.04
N TYR A 323 -8.07 6.62 -35.60
CA TYR A 323 -9.26 7.34 -36.04
C TYR A 323 -9.23 8.81 -35.62
N PHE A 324 -8.79 9.11 -34.40
CA PHE A 324 -8.71 10.48 -33.91
C PHE A 324 -7.70 11.29 -34.72
N ARG A 325 -6.50 10.77 -34.97
CA ARG A 325 -5.49 11.42 -35.84
C ARG A 325 -6.05 11.72 -37.23
N ASN A 326 -6.65 10.73 -37.88
CA ASN A 326 -7.24 10.89 -39.21
C ASN A 326 -8.38 11.93 -39.20
N GLY A 327 -9.22 11.93 -38.16
CA GLY A 327 -10.26 12.93 -37.95
C GLY A 327 -9.70 14.35 -37.85
N ILE A 328 -8.65 14.54 -37.04
CA ILE A 328 -8.00 15.85 -36.87
C ILE A 328 -7.30 16.33 -38.15
N GLU A 329 -6.63 15.44 -38.89
CA GLU A 329 -5.97 15.78 -40.16
C GLU A 329 -6.95 16.30 -41.23
N LYS A 330 -8.21 15.86 -41.18
CA LYS A 330 -9.28 16.31 -42.08
C LYS A 330 -9.88 17.67 -41.68
N LEU A 331 -9.57 18.20 -40.49
CA LEU A 331 -10.03 19.51 -40.04
C LEU A 331 -9.20 20.65 -40.68
N SER A 332 -9.71 21.88 -40.63
CA SER A 332 -9.02 23.08 -41.15
C SER A 332 -7.60 23.23 -40.58
N ASN A 333 -6.67 23.74 -41.42
CA ASN A 333 -5.28 23.99 -41.06
C ASN A 333 -5.10 24.84 -39.78
N ARG A 334 -6.11 25.63 -39.39
CA ARG A 334 -6.10 26.41 -38.14
C ARG A 334 -6.14 25.52 -36.88
N TYR A 335 -6.95 24.46 -36.88
CA TYR A 335 -7.04 23.55 -35.73
C TYR A 335 -5.79 22.70 -35.63
N SER A 336 -5.35 22.18 -36.78
CA SER A 336 -4.14 21.38 -36.86
C SER A 336 -2.92 22.18 -36.40
N SER A 337 -2.70 23.41 -36.88
CA SER A 337 -1.59 24.26 -36.38
C SER A 337 -1.64 24.50 -34.87
N TYR A 338 -2.81 24.82 -34.30
CA TYR A 338 -2.96 25.01 -32.84
C TYR A 338 -2.59 23.77 -32.02
N LEU A 339 -2.87 22.57 -32.54
CA LEU A 339 -2.55 21.29 -31.92
C LEU A 339 -1.08 20.87 -32.16
N PHE A 340 -0.65 20.85 -33.42
CA PHE A 340 0.63 20.28 -33.89
C PHE A 340 1.83 21.21 -33.72
N GLU A 341 1.65 22.54 -33.61
CA GLU A 341 2.76 23.46 -33.29
C GLU A 341 3.16 23.41 -31.80
N SER A 342 2.40 22.69 -30.96
CA SER A 342 2.80 22.44 -29.58
C SER A 342 4.01 21.49 -29.56
N LYS A 343 5.13 21.91 -28.95
CA LYS A 343 6.36 21.10 -28.78
C LYS A 343 6.13 19.70 -28.16
N LYS A 344 4.95 19.44 -27.59
CA LYS A 344 4.56 18.17 -26.97
C LYS A 344 4.02 17.12 -27.95
N MET A 345 3.54 17.47 -29.14
CA MET A 345 3.02 16.50 -30.12
C MET A 345 4.11 15.65 -30.81
N ALA A 346 5.40 15.98 -30.63
CA ALA A 346 6.50 15.12 -31.05
C ALA A 346 6.59 13.81 -30.24
N ASN A 347 5.95 13.74 -29.06
CA ASN A 347 5.83 12.53 -28.25
C ASN A 347 4.47 11.86 -28.47
N ASN A 348 4.48 10.55 -28.67
CA ASN A 348 3.26 9.74 -28.84
C ASN A 348 2.31 9.77 -27.63
N GLU A 349 2.76 10.24 -26.46
CA GLU A 349 1.99 10.26 -25.20
C GLU A 349 0.68 11.05 -25.28
N ILE A 350 0.63 12.18 -26.00
CA ILE A 350 -0.57 13.02 -26.08
C ILE A 350 -1.77 12.27 -26.69
N TRP A 351 -1.50 11.40 -27.66
CA TRP A 351 -2.52 10.62 -28.35
C TRP A 351 -3.12 9.57 -27.42
N THR A 352 -2.28 8.99 -26.55
CA THR A 352 -2.73 8.09 -25.51
C THR A 352 -3.73 8.79 -24.58
N TYR A 353 -3.48 10.03 -24.13
CA TYR A 353 -4.47 10.76 -23.31
C TYR A 353 -5.82 10.92 -24.03
N PHE A 354 -5.83 11.30 -25.31
CA PHE A 354 -7.07 11.43 -26.07
C PHE A 354 -7.81 10.11 -26.27
N ALA A 355 -7.08 9.01 -26.46
CA ALA A 355 -7.70 7.69 -26.54
C ALA A 355 -8.46 7.38 -25.24
N LYS A 356 -7.88 7.69 -24.08
CA LYS A 356 -8.54 7.52 -22.78
C LYS A 356 -9.76 8.42 -22.61
N TYR A 357 -9.68 9.68 -23.03
CA TYR A 357 -10.82 10.59 -23.01
C TYR A 357 -11.98 10.08 -23.89
N ILE A 358 -11.68 9.56 -25.08
CA ILE A 358 -12.68 9.00 -26.00
C ILE A 358 -13.27 7.71 -25.42
N LEU A 359 -12.46 6.84 -24.82
CA LEU A 359 -12.95 5.65 -24.13
C LEU A 359 -13.94 6.01 -23.02
N ASN A 360 -13.61 7.02 -22.21
CA ASN A 360 -14.51 7.49 -21.15
C ASN A 360 -15.80 8.09 -21.73
N TYR A 361 -15.71 8.87 -22.81
CA TYR A 361 -16.88 9.35 -23.54
C TYR A 361 -17.80 8.21 -24.02
N ILE A 362 -17.22 7.14 -24.59
CA ILE A 362 -17.99 5.96 -25.02
C ILE A 362 -18.67 5.28 -23.83
N LYS A 363 -17.97 5.11 -22.70
CA LYS A 363 -18.54 4.56 -21.46
C LYS A 363 -19.77 5.37 -21.01
N ILE A 364 -19.67 6.70 -21.03
CA ILE A 364 -20.77 7.59 -20.66
C ILE A 364 -21.96 7.43 -21.60
N LEU A 365 -21.75 7.33 -22.91
CA LEU A 365 -22.84 7.12 -23.89
C LEU A 365 -23.53 5.77 -23.71
N ASN A 366 -22.75 4.70 -23.54
CA ASN A 366 -23.29 3.36 -23.35
C ASN A 366 -24.17 3.28 -22.09
N ALA A 367 -23.77 3.95 -21.00
CA ALA A 367 -24.58 4.06 -19.78
C ALA A 367 -25.91 4.78 -20.01
N GLN A 368 -25.98 5.72 -20.96
CA GLN A 368 -27.23 6.42 -21.32
C GLN A 368 -28.17 5.55 -22.16
N GLU A 369 -27.65 4.76 -23.08
CA GLU A 369 -28.47 3.93 -23.99
C GLU A 369 -29.20 2.79 -23.27
N ASN A 370 -28.59 2.22 -22.23
CA ASN A 370 -29.17 1.08 -21.52
C ASN A 370 -30.26 1.46 -20.49
N ASN A 371 -30.57 2.75 -20.28
CA ASN A 371 -31.43 3.20 -19.18
C ASN A 371 -30.99 2.65 -17.79
N ASP A 372 -29.70 2.35 -17.62
CA ASP A 372 -29.11 1.74 -16.42
C ASP A 372 -28.97 2.73 -15.23
N PHE A 373 -29.64 3.88 -15.28
CA PHE A 373 -29.84 4.72 -14.08
C PHE A 373 -31.00 4.23 -13.19
N SER A 374 -31.69 3.16 -13.59
CA SER A 374 -32.84 2.57 -12.87
C SER A 374 -32.50 1.51 -11.82
N ASN A 375 -31.22 1.11 -11.66
CA ASN A 375 -30.76 0.32 -10.51
C ASN A 375 -30.50 1.20 -9.26
N MET A 376 -31.47 2.08 -8.96
CA MET A 376 -31.67 2.63 -7.62
C MET A 376 -32.82 1.93 -6.87
N ASN A 377 -33.17 0.72 -7.30
CA ASN A 377 -33.91 -0.21 -6.46
C ASN A 377 -32.88 -1.06 -5.72
N GLY A 378 -32.84 -0.92 -4.40
CA GLY A 378 -31.77 -1.48 -3.59
C GLY A 378 -31.74 -3.00 -3.60
N GLU A 379 -30.82 -3.57 -4.36
CA GLU A 379 -30.17 -4.83 -4.04
C GLU A 379 -28.65 -4.67 -4.21
N ASN A 380 -27.95 -4.81 -3.08
CA ASN A 380 -26.50 -4.98 -2.94
C ASN A 380 -25.57 -3.84 -3.43
N ILE A 381 -24.90 -3.24 -2.44
CA ILE A 381 -23.76 -2.29 -2.51
C ILE A 381 -22.52 -2.88 -3.27
N ILE A 382 -22.65 -4.07 -3.87
CA ILE A 382 -21.61 -4.68 -4.69
C ILE A 382 -21.64 -4.11 -6.13
N GLU A 383 -22.70 -3.39 -6.52
CA GLU A 383 -22.88 -2.99 -7.92
C GLU A 383 -22.28 -1.64 -8.36
N GLU A 384 -21.95 -0.69 -7.48
CA GLU A 384 -21.22 0.51 -7.95
C GLU A 384 -19.76 0.18 -8.33
N ASN A 385 -19.17 -0.81 -7.65
CA ASN A 385 -17.92 -1.43 -8.07
C ASN A 385 -18.12 -2.48 -9.20
N ASN A 386 -19.36 -2.82 -9.57
CA ASN A 386 -19.67 -3.57 -10.78
C ASN A 386 -20.07 -2.67 -11.96
N PHE A 387 -20.36 -1.38 -11.78
CA PHE A 387 -20.51 -0.50 -12.94
C PHE A 387 -19.22 -0.49 -13.78
N GLU A 388 -18.07 -0.73 -13.13
CA GLU A 388 -16.79 -0.98 -13.79
C GLU A 388 -16.41 -2.48 -13.88
N LYS A 389 -16.74 -3.35 -12.90
CA LYS A 389 -16.38 -4.79 -12.97
C LYS A 389 -17.33 -5.68 -13.80
N GLU A 390 -18.62 -5.37 -13.94
CA GLU A 390 -19.52 -6.10 -14.85
C GLU A 390 -19.30 -5.73 -16.33
N GLN A 391 -18.68 -4.58 -16.61
CA GLN A 391 -18.24 -4.23 -17.97
C GLN A 391 -17.01 -5.03 -18.43
N ILE A 392 -16.20 -5.53 -17.49
CA ILE A 392 -14.98 -6.29 -17.80
C ILE A 392 -15.30 -7.77 -18.12
N THR A 393 -16.31 -8.36 -17.48
CA THR A 393 -16.68 -9.78 -17.71
C THR A 393 -17.59 -10.06 -18.91
N LYS A 394 -17.86 -9.07 -19.77
CA LYS A 394 -18.44 -9.32 -21.10
C LYS A 394 -17.53 -8.74 -22.18
N PRO A 395 -16.69 -9.54 -22.85
CA PRO A 395 -15.90 -9.14 -24.02
C PRO A 395 -16.74 -8.79 -25.28
N LYS A 396 -18.01 -8.41 -25.10
CA LYS A 396 -19.01 -8.22 -26.16
C LYS A 396 -19.99 -7.07 -25.88
N MET A 397 -19.73 -6.18 -24.91
CA MET A 397 -20.49 -4.94 -24.81
C MET A 397 -20.05 -3.97 -25.93
N LYS A 398 -20.77 -4.06 -27.06
CA LYS A 398 -20.95 -3.04 -28.12
C LYS A 398 -19.96 -1.86 -28.10
N PHE A 399 -18.73 -2.07 -28.55
CA PHE A 399 -17.98 -1.00 -29.23
C PHE A 399 -18.35 -1.03 -30.72
N ASP A 400 -19.64 -1.13 -31.03
CA ASP A 400 -20.10 -1.01 -32.40
C ASP A 400 -19.74 0.42 -32.84
N ASN A 401 -18.94 0.54 -33.89
CA ASN A 401 -18.61 1.81 -34.55
C ASN A 401 -17.66 2.75 -33.77
N ILE A 402 -16.51 2.24 -33.29
CA ILE A 402 -15.42 3.01 -32.65
C ILE A 402 -15.05 4.27 -33.46
N GLU A 403 -15.00 4.15 -34.79
CA GLU A 403 -14.78 5.28 -35.69
C GLU A 403 -15.83 6.39 -35.48
N VAL A 404 -17.12 6.04 -35.52
CA VAL A 404 -18.21 7.02 -35.32
C VAL A 404 -18.18 7.62 -33.93
N ASN A 405 -17.93 6.82 -32.88
CA ASN A 405 -17.83 7.36 -31.53
C ASN A 405 -16.65 8.32 -31.37
N THR A 406 -15.52 8.01 -32.01
CA THR A 406 -14.35 8.90 -32.06
C THR A 406 -14.68 10.20 -32.79
N LEU A 407 -15.39 10.12 -33.91
CA LEU A 407 -15.84 11.31 -34.65
C LEU A 407 -16.86 12.14 -33.84
N ASN A 408 -17.78 11.48 -33.12
CA ASN A 408 -18.73 12.18 -32.25
C ASN A 408 -18.02 12.90 -31.11
N TYR A 409 -17.02 12.27 -30.47
CA TYR A 409 -16.19 12.96 -29.48
C TYR A 409 -15.51 14.20 -30.07
N ILE A 410 -14.97 14.09 -31.30
CA ILE A 410 -14.37 15.23 -31.99
C ILE A 410 -15.38 16.38 -32.14
N LEU A 411 -16.59 16.07 -32.59
CA LEU A 411 -17.63 17.05 -32.88
C LEU A 411 -18.28 17.65 -31.62
N GLU A 412 -18.54 16.83 -30.60
CA GLU A 412 -19.35 17.22 -29.44
C GLU A 412 -18.53 17.77 -28.27
N VAL A 413 -17.26 17.38 -28.17
CA VAL A 413 -16.41 17.73 -27.02
C VAL A 413 -15.17 18.47 -27.48
N PHE A 414 -14.37 17.86 -28.36
CA PHE A 414 -13.07 18.40 -28.72
C PHE A 414 -13.16 19.74 -29.45
N LEU A 415 -13.93 19.81 -30.54
CA LEU A 415 -14.05 21.02 -31.35
C LEU A 415 -14.61 22.20 -30.56
N PRO A 416 -15.73 22.07 -29.81
CA PRO A 416 -16.23 23.17 -28.99
C PRO A 416 -15.20 23.73 -28.01
N ILE A 417 -14.44 22.87 -27.33
CA ILE A 417 -13.38 23.29 -26.40
C ILE A 417 -12.28 24.04 -27.14
N VAL A 418 -11.78 23.47 -28.25
CA VAL A 418 -10.71 24.08 -29.04
C VAL A 418 -11.15 25.42 -29.62
N GLU A 419 -12.40 25.55 -30.07
CA GLU A 419 -12.94 26.82 -30.58
C GLU A 419 -13.00 27.90 -29.50
N ILE A 420 -13.42 27.55 -28.28
CA ILE A 420 -13.41 28.48 -27.14
C ILE A 420 -11.97 28.95 -26.89
N PHE A 421 -11.01 28.03 -26.83
CA PHE A 421 -9.61 28.37 -26.59
C PHE A 421 -9.00 29.22 -27.71
N LEU A 422 -9.30 28.93 -28.98
CA LEU A 422 -8.85 29.72 -30.12
C LEU A 422 -9.40 31.15 -30.09
N LYS A 423 -10.66 31.34 -29.66
CA LYS A 423 -11.26 32.68 -29.49
C LYS A 423 -10.60 33.47 -28.36
N ILE A 424 -10.16 32.79 -27.31
CA ILE A 424 -9.51 33.41 -26.15
C ILE A 424 -8.06 33.78 -26.47
N ASN A 425 -7.28 32.88 -27.09
CA ASN A 425 -5.90 33.12 -27.44
C ASN A 425 -5.50 32.44 -28.77
N GLU A 426 -5.45 33.23 -29.84
CA GLU A 426 -5.03 32.77 -31.17
C GLU A 426 -3.54 32.38 -31.26
N LYS A 427 -2.71 32.76 -30.28
CA LYS A 427 -1.24 32.61 -30.30
C LYS A 427 -0.68 31.64 -29.27
N ASP A 428 -1.51 31.11 -28.36
CA ASP A 428 -1.04 30.17 -27.34
C ASP A 428 -1.01 28.74 -27.91
N CYS A 429 -0.06 27.93 -27.46
CA CYS A 429 -0.03 26.51 -27.77
C CYS A 429 -1.08 25.73 -26.95
N PHE A 430 -1.58 24.62 -27.51
CA PHE A 430 -2.44 23.68 -26.80
C PHE A 430 -1.84 23.21 -25.46
N VAL A 431 -2.63 23.27 -24.38
CA VAL A 431 -2.25 22.81 -23.03
C VAL A 431 -3.17 21.68 -22.60
N VAL A 432 -2.62 20.45 -22.53
CA VAL A 432 -3.38 19.21 -22.21
C VAL A 432 -4.17 19.34 -20.90
N ASN A 433 -3.53 19.77 -19.82
CA ASN A 433 -4.18 19.87 -18.51
C ASN A 433 -5.32 20.91 -18.48
N GLU A 434 -5.27 21.95 -19.32
CA GLU A 434 -6.38 22.91 -19.43
C GLU A 434 -7.55 22.30 -20.22
N TYR A 435 -7.24 21.54 -21.27
CA TYR A 435 -8.24 20.81 -22.05
C TYR A 435 -8.95 19.75 -21.21
N GLU A 436 -8.20 18.94 -20.47
CA GLU A 436 -8.71 17.88 -19.60
C GLU A 436 -9.74 18.40 -18.59
N LYS A 437 -9.44 19.52 -17.92
CA LYS A 437 -10.39 20.16 -17.00
C LYS A 437 -11.70 20.52 -17.66
N LEU A 438 -11.63 21.15 -18.84
CA LEU A 438 -12.84 21.57 -19.55
C LEU A 438 -13.62 20.37 -20.10
N GLN A 439 -12.92 19.36 -20.60
CA GLN A 439 -13.53 18.12 -21.05
C GLN A 439 -14.21 17.38 -19.90
N ASN A 440 -13.67 17.41 -18.67
CA ASN A 440 -14.32 16.81 -17.50
C ASN A 440 -15.63 17.53 -17.15
N ASP A 441 -15.68 18.86 -17.29
CA ASP A 441 -16.92 19.63 -17.16
C ASP A 441 -17.96 19.24 -18.24
N PHE A 442 -17.53 19.02 -19.49
CA PHE A 442 -18.41 18.50 -20.55
C PHE A 442 -18.94 17.10 -20.22
N PHE A 443 -18.10 16.21 -19.69
CA PHE A 443 -18.51 14.86 -19.30
C PHE A 443 -19.50 14.89 -18.14
N CYS A 444 -19.33 15.80 -17.18
CA CYS A 444 -20.31 16.03 -16.11
C CYS A 444 -21.70 16.39 -16.69
N LEU A 445 -21.75 17.32 -17.63
CA LEU A 445 -23.00 17.70 -18.30
C LEU A 445 -23.60 16.55 -19.11
N LEU A 446 -22.75 15.77 -19.78
CA LEU A 446 -23.20 14.62 -20.53
C LEU A 446 -23.85 13.61 -19.58
N LYS A 447 -23.23 13.25 -18.46
CA LYS A 447 -23.82 12.36 -17.44
C LYS A 447 -25.17 12.88 -16.93
N LEU A 448 -25.29 14.19 -16.70
CA LEU A 448 -26.52 14.83 -16.22
C LEU A 448 -27.58 15.09 -17.31
N LYS A 449 -27.32 14.76 -18.58
CA LYS A 449 -28.15 15.12 -19.74
C LYS A 449 -29.63 14.80 -19.56
N ASN A 450 -29.96 13.60 -19.08
CA ASN A 450 -31.36 13.18 -18.93
C ASN A 450 -32.05 13.92 -17.78
N LEU A 451 -31.36 14.14 -16.65
CA LEU A 451 -31.88 14.88 -15.51
C LEU A 451 -32.14 16.34 -15.86
N LEU A 452 -31.15 17.02 -16.46
CA LEU A 452 -31.29 18.41 -16.89
C LEU A 452 -32.44 18.58 -17.90
N LYS A 453 -32.61 17.64 -18.84
CA LYS A 453 -33.74 17.65 -19.78
C LYS A 453 -35.09 17.49 -19.08
N ALA A 454 -35.19 16.58 -18.11
CA ALA A 454 -36.43 16.37 -17.34
C ALA A 454 -36.84 17.64 -16.58
N GLU A 455 -35.88 18.46 -16.20
CA GLU A 455 -36.10 19.76 -15.53
C GLU A 455 -36.26 20.94 -16.51
N GLY A 456 -36.30 20.69 -17.82
CA GLY A 456 -36.40 21.74 -18.84
C GLY A 456 -35.14 22.60 -18.97
N LYS A 457 -34.01 22.19 -18.40
CA LYS A 457 -32.71 22.88 -18.47
C LYS A 457 -31.94 22.44 -19.71
N SER A 458 -31.06 23.32 -20.20
CA SER A 458 -30.16 22.95 -21.30
C SER A 458 -29.07 22.00 -20.83
N THR A 459 -28.68 21.06 -21.68
CA THR A 459 -27.57 20.12 -21.43
C THR A 459 -26.28 20.54 -22.15
N LYS A 460 -26.34 21.60 -22.94
CA LYS A 460 -25.20 22.04 -23.74
C LYS A 460 -24.32 22.95 -22.91
N TYR A 461 -23.03 22.65 -22.87
CA TYR A 461 -22.03 23.43 -22.16
C TYR A 461 -22.08 24.91 -22.54
N GLU A 462 -22.13 25.22 -23.85
CA GLU A 462 -22.21 26.59 -24.36
C GLU A 462 -23.38 27.39 -23.79
N ASN A 463 -24.51 26.73 -23.52
CA ASN A 463 -25.72 27.36 -22.99
C ASN A 463 -25.64 27.54 -21.47
N ILE A 464 -25.00 26.60 -20.75
CA ILE A 464 -24.80 26.71 -19.30
C ILE A 464 -23.73 27.75 -18.98
N MET A 465 -22.68 27.82 -19.79
CA MET A 465 -21.51 28.67 -19.57
C MET A 465 -21.47 29.91 -20.48
N THR A 466 -22.58 30.31 -21.12
CA THR A 466 -22.61 31.42 -22.10
C THR A 466 -21.95 32.70 -21.56
N GLU A 467 -22.35 33.14 -20.37
CA GLU A 467 -21.81 34.36 -19.74
C GLU A 467 -20.32 34.22 -19.41
N ASN A 468 -19.92 33.09 -18.82
CA ASN A 468 -18.51 32.83 -18.49
C ASN A 468 -17.62 32.72 -19.74
N ILE A 469 -18.13 32.16 -20.83
CA ILE A 469 -17.44 32.09 -22.12
C ILE A 469 -17.22 33.51 -22.68
N GLU A 470 -18.25 34.36 -22.66
CA GLU A 470 -18.11 35.75 -23.09
C GLU A 470 -17.08 36.52 -22.26
N ILE A 471 -17.13 36.37 -20.93
CA ILE A 471 -16.13 36.94 -20.01
C ILE A 471 -14.74 36.41 -20.32
N ALA A 472 -14.58 35.09 -20.51
CA ALA A 472 -13.29 34.47 -20.81
C ALA A 472 -12.69 35.02 -22.10
N ILE A 473 -13.51 35.20 -23.14
CA ILE A 473 -13.09 35.77 -24.43
C ILE A 473 -12.71 37.25 -24.28
N ASN A 474 -13.56 38.07 -23.65
CA ASN A 474 -13.34 39.51 -23.50
C ASN A 474 -12.12 39.83 -22.61
N THR A 475 -11.91 39.04 -21.56
CA THR A 475 -10.83 39.26 -20.57
C THR A 475 -9.57 38.44 -20.87
N LYS A 476 -9.62 37.55 -21.86
CA LYS A 476 -8.59 36.55 -22.16
C LYS A 476 -8.20 35.69 -20.96
N ASN A 477 -9.18 35.34 -20.12
CA ASN A 477 -8.95 34.59 -18.89
C ASN A 477 -9.68 33.25 -18.92
N LYS A 478 -8.96 32.16 -19.22
CA LYS A 478 -9.53 30.80 -19.26
C LYS A 478 -10.01 30.28 -17.91
N LYS A 479 -9.55 30.85 -16.78
CA LYS A 479 -9.85 30.31 -15.44
C LYS A 479 -11.35 30.34 -15.11
N VAL A 480 -12.14 31.21 -15.73
CA VAL A 480 -13.58 31.32 -15.49
C VAL A 480 -14.40 30.25 -16.22
N LEU A 481 -13.77 29.44 -17.07
CA LEU A 481 -14.45 28.37 -17.82
C LEU A 481 -14.60 27.07 -17.01
N PHE A 482 -13.90 26.92 -15.89
CA PHE A 482 -13.93 25.68 -15.13
C PHE A 482 -14.98 25.74 -14.01
N GLY A 483 -15.42 24.56 -13.56
CA GLY A 483 -16.24 24.41 -12.36
C GLY A 483 -17.74 24.42 -12.64
N VAL A 484 -18.14 23.87 -13.79
CA VAL A 484 -19.56 23.68 -14.12
C VAL A 484 -20.23 22.83 -13.06
N LYS A 485 -19.54 21.78 -12.61
CA LYS A 485 -20.06 20.85 -11.61
C LYS A 485 -20.42 21.56 -10.31
N GLU A 486 -19.48 22.31 -9.73
CA GLU A 486 -19.69 23.06 -8.48
C GLU A 486 -20.80 24.11 -8.65
N PHE A 487 -20.81 24.77 -9.80
CA PHE A 487 -21.86 25.73 -10.14
C PHE A 487 -23.25 25.08 -10.16
N LEU A 488 -23.41 23.95 -10.85
CA LEU A 488 -24.70 23.25 -10.94
C LEU A 488 -25.20 22.78 -9.57
N VAL A 489 -24.30 22.21 -8.76
CA VAL A 489 -24.63 21.77 -7.40
C VAL A 489 -25.04 22.96 -6.54
N LEU A 490 -24.32 24.08 -6.62
CA LEU A 490 -24.63 25.30 -5.89
C LEU A 490 -25.99 25.90 -6.30
N GLU A 491 -26.27 25.98 -7.60
CA GLU A 491 -27.56 26.48 -8.10
C GLU A 491 -28.71 25.57 -7.67
N LYS A 492 -28.53 24.24 -7.75
CA LYS A 492 -29.54 23.29 -7.30
C LYS A 492 -29.76 23.33 -5.80
N LYS A 493 -28.71 23.55 -5.00
CA LYS A 493 -28.82 23.82 -3.55
C LYS A 493 -29.66 25.07 -3.27
N LYS A 494 -29.41 26.18 -3.97
CA LYS A 494 -30.19 27.42 -3.82
C LYS A 494 -31.65 27.20 -4.19
N GLU A 495 -31.91 26.47 -5.27
CA GLU A 495 -33.25 26.07 -5.70
C GLU A 495 -33.94 25.26 -4.60
N PHE A 496 -33.27 24.25 -4.04
CA PHE A 496 -33.81 23.39 -2.98
C PHE A 496 -34.14 24.18 -1.71
N LEU A 497 -33.22 25.01 -1.23
CA LEU A 497 -33.43 25.83 -0.03
C LEU A 497 -34.62 26.80 -0.16
N LYS A 498 -34.88 27.33 -1.37
CA LYS A 498 -36.03 28.22 -1.62
C LYS A 498 -37.38 27.49 -1.55
N ASN A 499 -37.40 26.17 -1.76
CA ASN A 499 -38.61 25.36 -1.71
C ASN A 499 -38.93 24.84 -0.30
N LEU A 500 -38.04 25.05 0.67
CA LEU A 500 -38.27 24.72 2.08
C LEU A 500 -38.88 25.91 2.82
N LYS A 501 -39.88 25.66 3.66
CA LYS A 501 -40.43 26.63 4.62
C LYS A 501 -39.43 26.94 5.73
N ASN A 502 -38.68 25.93 6.20
CA ASN A 502 -37.70 26.01 7.28
C ASN A 502 -36.30 25.54 6.83
N PRO A 503 -35.59 26.32 5.99
CA PRO A 503 -34.29 25.93 5.44
C PRO A 503 -33.20 25.75 6.51
N GLU A 504 -33.33 26.37 7.67
CA GLU A 504 -32.39 26.27 8.80
C GLU A 504 -32.19 24.81 9.28
N ILE A 505 -33.25 24.00 9.25
CA ILE A 505 -33.18 22.58 9.67
C ILE A 505 -32.25 21.82 8.72
N PHE A 506 -32.48 21.97 7.41
CA PHE A 506 -31.65 21.33 6.39
C PHE A 506 -30.20 21.83 6.42
N GLN A 507 -29.98 23.12 6.67
CA GLN A 507 -28.63 23.67 6.86
C GLN A 507 -27.93 23.07 8.10
N GLY A 508 -28.67 22.79 9.16
CA GLY A 508 -28.18 22.04 10.33
C GLY A 508 -27.69 20.63 9.96
N ILE A 509 -28.43 19.92 9.11
CA ILE A 509 -28.04 18.59 8.58
C ILE A 509 -26.74 18.70 7.78
N LEU A 510 -26.63 19.65 6.86
CA LEU A 510 -25.41 19.86 6.07
C LEU A 510 -24.20 20.22 6.95
N LYS A 511 -24.40 21.03 7.99
CA LYS A 511 -23.32 21.38 8.93
C LYS A 511 -22.80 20.16 9.70
N LYS A 512 -23.67 19.19 9.97
CA LYS A 512 -23.35 18.00 10.75
C LYS A 512 -22.74 16.88 9.91
N TYR A 513 -23.26 16.66 8.70
CA TYR A 513 -22.90 15.52 7.86
C TYR A 513 -22.14 15.90 6.59
N GLY A 514 -21.78 17.17 6.43
CA GLY A 514 -21.04 17.67 5.27
C GLY A 514 -21.93 18.13 4.13
N GLU A 515 -21.29 18.74 3.13
CA GLU A 515 -21.98 19.26 1.96
C GLU A 515 -22.33 18.16 0.96
N ILE A 516 -23.45 18.36 0.27
CA ILE A 516 -23.81 17.60 -0.92
C ILE A 516 -22.95 18.08 -2.08
N LYS A 517 -22.22 17.15 -2.71
CA LYS A 517 -21.31 17.40 -3.84
C LYS A 517 -21.88 16.87 -5.17
N LYS A 518 -22.97 16.10 -5.16
CA LYS A 518 -23.64 15.61 -6.38
C LYS A 518 -24.94 16.35 -6.69
N TYR A 519 -25.18 16.62 -7.97
CA TYR A 519 -26.40 17.26 -8.46
C TYR A 519 -27.61 16.33 -8.28
N GLU A 520 -27.40 15.05 -8.57
CA GLU A 520 -28.37 13.96 -8.51
C GLU A 520 -28.97 13.79 -7.12
N THR A 521 -28.17 14.01 -6.07
CA THR A 521 -28.62 13.98 -4.67
C THR A 521 -29.73 15.00 -4.42
N TYR A 522 -29.60 16.22 -4.93
CA TYR A 522 -30.66 17.21 -4.80
C TYR A 522 -31.91 16.84 -5.62
N VAL A 523 -31.74 16.29 -6.83
CA VAL A 523 -32.89 15.84 -7.64
C VAL A 523 -33.70 14.79 -6.88
N LYS A 524 -33.02 13.82 -6.26
CA LYS A 524 -33.62 12.84 -5.37
C LYS A 524 -34.32 13.47 -4.18
N PHE A 525 -33.70 14.45 -3.53
CA PHE A 525 -34.32 15.17 -2.42
C PHE A 525 -35.56 15.96 -2.83
N PHE A 526 -35.60 16.54 -4.04
CA PHE A 526 -36.82 17.16 -4.57
C PHE A 526 -37.95 16.14 -4.73
N ILE A 527 -37.65 14.96 -5.31
CA ILE A 527 -38.64 13.88 -5.46
C ILE A 527 -39.18 13.44 -4.09
N ALA A 528 -38.30 13.25 -3.11
CA ALA A 528 -38.70 12.90 -1.75
C ALA A 528 -39.52 14.02 -1.09
N LEU A 529 -39.09 15.28 -1.23
CA LEU A 529 -39.81 16.44 -0.71
C LEU A 529 -41.24 16.53 -1.28
N ASP A 530 -41.40 16.28 -2.58
CA ASP A 530 -42.71 16.28 -3.25
C ASP A 530 -43.60 15.12 -2.80
N ASN A 531 -43.01 13.95 -2.51
CA ASN A 531 -43.75 12.75 -2.12
C ASN A 531 -44.21 12.77 -0.64
N PHE A 532 -43.35 13.19 0.29
CA PHE A 532 -43.60 13.11 1.74
C PHE A 532 -43.98 14.46 2.36
N GLY A 533 -43.67 15.57 1.69
CA GLY A 533 -43.73 16.90 2.29
C GLY A 533 -42.58 17.18 3.25
N GLU A 534 -42.38 18.47 3.54
CA GLU A 534 -41.17 18.98 4.21
C GLU A 534 -40.91 18.39 5.60
N GLU A 535 -41.94 18.34 6.46
CA GLU A 535 -41.76 17.92 7.85
C GLU A 535 -41.35 16.45 7.94
N GLU A 536 -42.03 15.57 7.21
CA GLU A 536 -41.73 14.14 7.18
C GLU A 536 -40.38 13.87 6.50
N PHE A 537 -40.11 14.52 5.36
CA PHE A 537 -38.83 14.39 4.66
C PHE A 537 -37.63 14.77 5.54
N LEU A 538 -37.66 15.94 6.19
CA LEU A 538 -36.54 16.41 7.00
C LEU A 538 -36.33 15.54 8.25
N ASN A 539 -37.41 15.11 8.90
CA ASN A 539 -37.34 14.23 10.06
C ASN A 539 -36.76 12.85 9.70
N ASN A 540 -37.22 12.25 8.60
CA ASN A 540 -36.71 10.97 8.13
C ASN A 540 -35.25 11.10 7.70
N LEU A 541 -34.89 12.12 6.91
CA LEU A 541 -33.52 12.36 6.48
C LEU A 541 -32.56 12.50 7.67
N GLU A 542 -32.89 13.30 8.68
CA GLU A 542 -32.02 13.49 9.85
C GLU A 542 -31.87 12.19 10.66
N LYS A 543 -32.98 11.48 10.88
CA LYS A 543 -33.00 10.22 11.61
C LYS A 543 -32.16 9.16 10.89
N ASP A 544 -32.36 8.98 9.60
CA ASP A 544 -31.70 7.93 8.83
C ASP A 544 -30.21 8.24 8.65
N LEU A 545 -29.84 9.50 8.42
CA LEU A 545 -28.43 9.91 8.42
C LEU A 545 -27.78 9.67 9.78
N LYS A 546 -28.50 9.89 10.89
CA LYS A 546 -28.00 9.61 12.23
C LYS A 546 -27.77 8.12 12.44
N GLU A 547 -28.75 7.28 12.08
CA GLU A 547 -28.61 5.82 12.17
C GLU A 547 -27.47 5.32 11.29
N PHE A 548 -27.36 5.84 10.07
CA PHE A 548 -26.30 5.51 9.13
C PHE A 548 -24.91 5.89 9.64
N TYR A 549 -24.75 7.12 10.16
CA TYR A 549 -23.50 7.61 10.75
C TYR A 549 -23.09 6.87 12.04
N LEU A 550 -24.05 6.34 12.79
CA LEU A 550 -23.74 5.60 14.01
C LEU A 550 -23.12 4.22 13.72
N GLN A 551 -23.34 3.64 12.54
CA GLN A 551 -22.71 2.39 12.12
C GLN A 551 -21.26 2.65 11.67
N ASP A 552 -20.29 2.05 12.37
CA ASP A 552 -18.87 2.26 12.07
C ASP A 552 -18.51 1.81 10.66
N ASP A 553 -19.06 0.68 10.20
CA ASP A 553 -18.82 0.15 8.85
C ASP A 553 -19.18 1.16 7.75
N ASN A 554 -20.28 1.90 7.90
CA ASN A 554 -20.70 2.90 6.91
C ASN A 554 -19.74 4.10 6.87
N VAL A 555 -19.25 4.53 8.04
CA VAL A 555 -18.28 5.63 8.14
C VAL A 555 -16.94 5.19 7.58
N VAL A 556 -16.48 3.98 7.92
CA VAL A 556 -15.23 3.41 7.40
C VAL A 556 -15.30 3.25 5.89
N GLU A 557 -16.41 2.77 5.36
CA GLU A 557 -16.60 2.61 3.91
C GLU A 557 -16.58 3.96 3.19
N TYR A 558 -17.32 4.95 3.70
CA TYR A 558 -17.30 6.32 3.17
C TYR A 558 -15.88 6.88 3.12
N LYS A 559 -15.15 6.78 4.23
CA LYS A 559 -13.76 7.28 4.33
C LYS A 559 -12.84 6.55 3.36
N THR A 560 -13.06 5.26 3.15
CA THR A 560 -12.26 4.43 2.23
C THR A 560 -12.50 4.84 0.79
N GLU A 561 -13.76 4.96 0.38
CA GLU A 561 -14.16 5.45 -0.94
C GLU A 561 -13.66 6.87 -1.22
N LYS A 562 -13.70 7.76 -0.20
CA LYS A 562 -13.15 9.12 -0.31
C LYS A 562 -11.65 9.09 -0.64
N VAL A 563 -10.88 8.21 -0.02
CA VAL A 563 -9.42 8.09 -0.25
C VAL A 563 -9.10 7.41 -1.58
N MET A 564 -9.79 6.32 -1.92
CA MET A 564 -9.58 5.60 -3.19
C MET A 564 -9.79 6.52 -4.41
N LYS A 565 -10.79 7.41 -4.35
CA LYS A 565 -11.08 8.38 -5.43
C LYS A 565 -10.08 9.52 -5.54
N ILE A 566 -9.35 9.84 -4.46
CA ILE A 566 -8.27 10.83 -4.48
C ILE A 566 -7.01 10.24 -5.15
N GLU A 567 -6.73 8.96 -4.92
CA GLU A 567 -5.51 8.29 -5.41
C GLU A 567 -5.61 7.79 -6.85
N ASN A 568 -6.81 7.45 -7.30
CA ASN A 568 -7.05 7.01 -8.67
C ASN A 568 -7.07 8.16 -9.69
N SER A 569 -6.37 9.28 -9.42
CA SER A 569 -6.13 10.37 -10.36
C SER A 569 -5.26 9.98 -11.58
N GLY A 570 -5.30 8.70 -11.99
CA GLY A 570 -5.01 8.27 -13.34
C GLY A 570 -6.13 8.68 -14.27
N ILE A 571 -5.79 8.86 -15.54
CA ILE A 571 -6.59 9.43 -16.64
C ILE A 571 -7.97 8.74 -16.86
N PHE A 572 -8.29 7.69 -16.11
CA PHE A 572 -9.52 6.90 -16.23
C PHE A 572 -10.53 7.05 -15.11
N GLU A 573 -10.21 7.69 -13.98
CA GLU A 573 -11.16 7.81 -12.89
C GLU A 573 -11.56 9.25 -12.58
N ASP A 574 -12.87 9.41 -12.63
CA ASP A 574 -13.68 10.51 -12.15
C ASP A 574 -13.12 11.20 -10.88
N ASP A 575 -12.63 12.44 -11.02
CA ASP A 575 -12.35 13.43 -9.94
C ASP A 575 -13.66 13.82 -9.18
N TYR A 576 -14.33 12.86 -8.57
CA TYR A 576 -15.58 13.10 -7.84
C TYR A 576 -15.36 12.90 -6.36
N GLU A 577 -15.07 14.01 -5.68
CA GLU A 577 -15.27 14.08 -4.24
C GLU A 577 -16.76 13.86 -3.94
N ILE A 578 -17.06 12.84 -3.14
CA ILE A 578 -18.41 12.48 -2.71
C ILE A 578 -18.58 12.95 -1.26
N GLY A 579 -19.63 13.71 -0.98
CA GLY A 579 -20.01 14.06 0.40
C GLY A 579 -20.64 12.85 1.12
N PHE A 580 -20.61 12.83 2.44
CA PHE A 580 -21.21 11.72 3.20
C PHE A 580 -22.72 11.56 2.94
N ILE A 581 -23.44 12.68 2.73
CA ILE A 581 -24.85 12.65 2.33
C ILE A 581 -25.03 12.05 0.93
N ASP A 582 -24.13 12.34 -0.01
CA ASP A 582 -24.17 11.72 -1.34
C ASP A 582 -23.99 10.20 -1.22
N PHE A 583 -23.02 9.77 -0.41
CA PHE A 583 -22.74 8.36 -0.14
C PHE A 583 -23.94 7.65 0.52
N PHE A 584 -24.60 8.30 1.49
CA PHE A 584 -25.84 7.80 2.08
C PHE A 584 -26.95 7.63 1.03
N VAL A 585 -27.17 8.63 0.19
CA VAL A 585 -28.20 8.61 -0.86
C VAL A 585 -27.90 7.60 -1.96
N ILE A 586 -26.63 7.32 -2.23
CA ILE A 586 -26.23 6.28 -3.17
C ILE A 586 -26.61 4.89 -2.62
N ASN A 587 -26.23 4.60 -1.38
CA ASN A 587 -26.35 3.26 -0.82
C ASN A 587 -27.78 2.88 -0.40
N LEU A 588 -28.64 3.87 -0.09
CA LEU A 588 -29.87 3.59 0.63
C LEU A 588 -31.13 4.29 0.10
N PHE A 589 -31.04 5.17 -0.89
CA PHE A 589 -32.21 5.95 -1.33
C PHE A 589 -33.36 5.11 -1.90
N GLY A 590 -33.08 3.90 -2.40
CA GLY A 590 -34.12 2.93 -2.81
C GLY A 590 -34.78 2.13 -1.68
N LYS A 591 -34.29 2.25 -0.44
CA LYS A 591 -34.76 1.51 0.74
C LYS A 591 -35.35 2.39 1.84
N LEU A 592 -35.14 3.71 1.79
CA LEU A 592 -35.34 4.61 2.94
C LEU A 592 -36.45 5.65 2.78
N PHE A 593 -37.23 5.61 1.70
CA PHE A 593 -38.32 6.56 1.49
C PHE A 593 -39.57 5.83 1.03
#